data_AF-A0A060SZL8-F1
#
_entry.id   AF-A0A060SZL8-F1
#
_cell.length_a   1.000
_cell.length_b   1.000
_cell.length_c   1.000
_cell.angle_alpha   90.00
_cell.angle_beta   90.00
_cell.angle_gamma   90.00
#
_symmetry.space_group_name_H-M   'P 1'
#
loop_
_entity.id
_entity.type
_entity.pdbx_description
1 polymer ?
#
loop_
_entity_poly.entity_id
_entity_poly.type
_entity_poly.pdbx_seq_one_letter_code
_entity_poly.pdbx_strand_id
1 'polypeptide(L)'
;MATRGTNMTSQSPILGNRYTGGATVPYLAGLPSPSNLTAYRTDIATVELDFPGYWGYDDSLYAYGYEAALNSTVYNVTCFCMRRQPCSCDRVYSRSYFANLPGKLAVVEKFQNYTSVSINGTLDPSLPQVKTANSGASLVEVGAGTFTIMAASVAAFLL
;
A
#
# COMPACT_ATOMS: atom_id res chain seq x y z
N MET A 1 6.16 23.11 11.21
CA MET A 1 5.72 21.71 11.01
C MET A 1 5.88 21.39 9.54
N ALA A 2 6.75 20.44 9.18
CA ALA A 2 6.89 20.00 7.80
C ALA A 2 5.73 19.06 7.47
N THR A 3 4.90 19.47 6.52
CA THR A 3 3.80 18.69 5.96
C THR A 3 4.37 17.50 5.19
N ARG A 4 4.03 16.25 5.59
CA ARG A 4 4.42 15.01 4.86
C ARG A 4 4.02 15.07 3.38
N GLY A 5 4.60 14.22 2.53
CA GLY A 5 4.32 14.06 1.11
C GLY A 5 2.82 14.14 0.91
N THR A 6 2.42 15.31 0.40
CA THR A 6 1.13 16.00 0.59
C THR A 6 0.31 15.58 1.82
N ASN A 7 0.44 16.23 2.99
CA ASN A 7 -0.51 16.41 4.13
C ASN A 7 -1.67 15.40 4.40
N MET A 8 -1.61 14.16 3.92
CA MET A 8 -2.77 13.34 3.59
C MET A 8 -2.35 11.87 3.51
N THR A 9 -1.69 11.37 4.55
CA THR A 9 -1.72 9.91 4.71
C THR A 9 -3.17 9.47 4.83
N SER A 10 -3.60 8.50 4.01
CA SER A 10 -4.97 8.01 4.14
C SER A 10 -5.14 7.32 5.49
N GLN A 11 -6.18 7.70 6.23
CA GLN A 11 -6.53 7.11 7.53
C GLN A 11 -7.64 6.06 7.41
N SER A 12 -8.33 5.99 6.27
CA SER A 12 -9.53 5.17 6.11
C SER A 12 -9.64 4.61 4.69
N PRO A 13 -10.27 3.44 4.52
CA PRO A 13 -10.62 2.93 3.20
C PRO A 13 -11.40 3.95 2.37
N ILE A 14 -11.09 4.03 1.08
CA ILE A 14 -11.73 4.95 0.13
C ILE A 14 -12.83 4.28 -0.70
N LEU A 15 -12.77 2.95 -0.83
CA LEU A 15 -13.73 2.17 -1.60
C LEU A 15 -13.90 0.78 -0.98
N GLY A 16 -15.05 0.55 -0.36
CA GLY A 16 -15.28 -0.66 0.43
C GLY A 16 -14.28 -0.74 1.59
N ASN A 17 -13.52 -1.83 1.66
CA ASN A 17 -12.46 -2.03 2.65
C ASN A 17 -11.05 -1.75 2.12
N ARG A 18 -10.90 -1.11 0.95
CA ARG A 18 -9.60 -0.80 0.35
C ARG A 18 -9.13 0.61 0.65
N TYR A 19 -7.89 0.73 1.11
CA TYR A 19 -7.17 2.00 1.20
C TYR A 19 -6.81 2.52 -0.19
N THR A 20 -6.30 3.75 -0.23
CA THR A 20 -5.97 4.45 -1.49
C THR A 20 -4.97 3.69 -2.35
N GLY A 21 -4.02 2.96 -1.78
CA GLY A 21 -3.08 2.13 -2.55
C GLY A 21 -3.66 0.80 -3.05
N GLY A 22 -4.86 0.41 -2.60
CA GLY A 22 -5.57 -0.79 -3.05
C GLY A 22 -5.59 -1.95 -2.06
N ALA A 23 -4.67 -1.98 -1.09
CA ALA A 23 -4.65 -3.00 -0.04
C ALA A 23 -5.85 -2.86 0.90
N THR A 24 -6.30 -3.98 1.44
CA THR A 24 -7.29 -4.03 2.54
C THR A 24 -6.64 -4.07 3.92
N VAL A 25 -5.37 -4.46 3.98
CA VAL A 25 -4.58 -4.56 5.21
C VAL A 25 -3.29 -3.76 5.02
N PRO A 26 -3.02 -2.75 5.88
CA PRO A 26 -1.76 -2.03 5.85
C PRO A 26 -0.57 -2.94 6.18
N TYR A 27 0.56 -2.68 5.54
CA TYR A 27 1.80 -3.40 5.76
C TYR A 27 2.98 -2.43 5.79
N LEU A 28 4.12 -2.84 6.37
CA LEU A 28 5.29 -1.99 6.43
C LEU A 28 5.87 -1.75 5.03
N ALA A 29 6.08 -0.49 4.66
CA ALA A 29 6.68 -0.14 3.38
C ALA A 29 8.03 -0.84 3.17
N GLY A 30 8.20 -1.44 1.98
CA GLY A 30 9.37 -2.22 1.58
C GLY A 30 9.11 -3.73 1.58
N LEU A 31 8.08 -4.20 2.28
CA LEU A 31 7.64 -5.59 2.21
C LEU A 31 6.81 -5.84 0.94
N PRO A 32 6.73 -7.10 0.47
CA PRO A 32 5.79 -7.47 -0.58
C PRO A 32 4.35 -7.10 -0.19
N SER A 33 3.55 -6.62 -1.15
CA SER A 33 2.13 -6.38 -0.94
C SER A 33 1.36 -7.69 -0.69
N PRO A 34 0.10 -7.66 -0.22
CA PRO A 34 -0.74 -8.85 -0.09
C PRO A 34 -0.89 -9.66 -1.38
N SER A 35 -0.87 -9.00 -2.55
CA SER A 35 -0.85 -9.65 -3.87
C SER A 35 0.57 -9.93 -4.40
N ASN A 36 1.58 -9.96 -3.51
CA ASN A 36 3.00 -10.20 -3.82
C ASN A 36 3.61 -9.19 -4.80
N LEU A 37 3.24 -7.91 -4.75
CA LEU A 37 3.99 -6.87 -5.45
C LEU A 37 5.29 -6.58 -4.72
N THR A 38 6.41 -6.75 -5.43
CA THR A 38 7.74 -6.43 -4.92
C THR A 38 7.97 -4.92 -4.94
N ALA A 39 8.45 -4.39 -3.81
CA ALA A 39 8.88 -3.00 -3.72
C ALA A 39 10.23 -2.78 -4.41
N TYR A 40 10.43 -1.60 -4.98
CA TYR A 40 11.75 -1.09 -5.36
C TYR A 40 11.98 0.29 -4.75
N ARG A 41 13.25 0.66 -4.53
CA ARG A 41 13.59 1.99 -4.03
C ARG A 41 13.60 3.00 -5.18
N THR A 42 13.07 4.19 -4.91
CA THR A 42 13.12 5.33 -5.83
C THR A 42 13.41 6.61 -5.06
N ASP A 43 13.88 7.62 -5.77
CA ASP A 43 14.25 8.91 -5.19
C ASP A 43 13.02 9.77 -4.94
N ILE A 44 13.11 10.65 -3.92
CA ILE A 44 12.03 11.60 -3.59
C ILE A 44 11.72 12.53 -4.78
N ALA A 45 12.73 12.91 -5.56
CA ALA A 45 12.56 13.78 -6.72
C ALA A 45 11.54 13.21 -7.74
N THR A 46 11.42 11.88 -7.83
CA THR A 46 10.44 11.23 -8.72
C THR A 46 9.00 11.43 -8.24
N VAL A 47 8.78 11.43 -6.92
CA VAL A 47 7.42 11.51 -6.35
C VAL A 47 6.97 12.95 -6.11
N GLU A 48 7.90 13.89 -5.92
CA GLU A 48 7.62 15.27 -5.55
C GLU A 48 6.89 16.03 -6.68
N LEU A 49 7.06 15.60 -7.93
CA LEU A 49 6.33 16.11 -9.08
C LEU A 49 4.82 15.80 -9.01
N ASP A 50 4.48 14.57 -8.61
CA ASP A 50 3.09 14.12 -8.50
C ASP A 50 2.46 14.51 -7.16
N PHE A 51 3.28 14.53 -6.10
CA PHE A 51 2.85 14.68 -4.72
C PHE A 51 3.82 15.57 -3.93
N PRO A 52 3.69 16.90 -4.02
CA PRO A 52 4.59 17.83 -3.33
C PRO A 52 4.49 17.71 -1.80
N GLY A 53 5.63 17.65 -1.11
CA GLY A 53 5.67 17.63 0.36
C GLY A 53 6.78 16.76 0.93
N TYR A 54 6.77 16.56 2.24
CA TYR A 54 7.85 15.87 2.95
C TYR A 54 7.73 14.34 2.90
N TRP A 55 8.58 13.67 2.12
CA TRP A 55 8.56 12.21 1.96
C TRP A 55 9.43 11.42 2.96
N GLY A 56 9.85 12.08 4.04
CA GLY A 56 10.71 11.49 5.06
C GLY A 56 12.05 12.23 5.13
N TYR A 57 12.87 11.85 6.11
CA TYR A 57 14.27 12.30 6.21
C TYR A 57 15.22 11.38 5.42
N ASP A 58 14.66 10.29 4.91
CA ASP A 58 15.39 9.31 4.13
C ASP A 58 15.48 9.80 2.69
N ASP A 59 16.59 9.53 2.02
CA ASP A 59 16.83 9.88 0.60
C ASP A 59 15.91 9.16 -0.39
N SER A 60 15.26 8.08 0.07
CA SER A 60 14.57 7.11 -0.75
C SER A 60 13.24 6.68 -0.14
N LEU A 61 12.31 6.34 -1.02
CA LEU A 61 11.00 5.78 -0.70
C LEU A 61 10.78 4.47 -1.47
N TYR A 62 9.70 3.76 -1.16
CA TYR A 62 9.34 2.52 -1.85
C TYR A 62 8.25 2.76 -2.89
N ALA A 63 8.47 2.24 -4.08
CA ALA A 63 7.49 2.22 -5.16
C ALA A 63 7.07 0.77 -5.47
N TYR A 64 5.82 0.61 -5.90
CA TYR A 64 5.20 -0.64 -6.31
C TYR A 64 4.55 -0.41 -7.66
N GLY A 65 5.10 -1.06 -8.69
CA GLY A 65 4.64 -0.95 -10.07
C GLY A 65 3.78 -2.15 -10.46
N TYR A 66 2.66 -1.90 -11.14
CA TYR A 66 1.91 -2.97 -11.82
C TYR A 66 1.09 -2.45 -12.99
N GLU A 67 0.79 -3.36 -13.92
CA GLU A 67 -0.15 -3.11 -15.00
C GLU A 67 -1.49 -3.79 -14.70
N ALA A 68 -2.58 -3.09 -14.99
CA ALA A 68 -3.93 -3.62 -14.97
C ALA A 68 -4.60 -3.40 -16.33
N ALA A 69 -4.75 -4.47 -17.10
CA ALA A 69 -5.53 -4.45 -18.33
C ALA A 69 -7.02 -4.62 -17.97
N LEU A 70 -7.81 -3.56 -18.15
CA LEU A 70 -9.25 -3.55 -17.88
C LEU A 70 -9.99 -3.19 -19.16
N ASN A 71 -10.59 -4.21 -19.79
CA ASN A 71 -11.19 -4.12 -21.12
C ASN A 71 -10.18 -3.59 -22.15
N SER A 72 -10.49 -2.48 -22.81
CA SER A 72 -9.66 -1.83 -23.83
C SER A 72 -8.69 -0.77 -23.27
N THR A 73 -8.49 -0.71 -21.95
CA THR A 73 -7.60 0.27 -21.31
C THR A 73 -6.56 -0.43 -20.44
N VAL A 74 -5.29 -0.15 -20.70
CA VAL A 74 -4.18 -0.55 -19.83
C VAL A 74 -3.92 0.56 -18.82
N TYR A 75 -3.88 0.21 -17.54
CA TYR A 75 -3.51 1.11 -16.46
C TYR A 75 -2.10 0.79 -15.99
N ASN A 76 -1.18 1.75 -16.11
CA ASN A 76 0.18 1.65 -15.60
C ASN A 76 0.22 2.34 -14.25
N VAL A 77 0.25 1.54 -13.18
CA VAL A 77 0.11 2.03 -11.81
C VAL A 77 1.48 2.05 -11.15
N THR A 78 1.84 3.20 -10.59
CA THR A 78 2.97 3.36 -9.67
C THR A 78 2.45 3.87 -8.33
N CYS A 79 2.59 3.07 -7.28
CA CYS A 79 2.15 3.43 -5.94
C CYS A 79 3.36 3.63 -5.03
N PHE A 80 3.37 4.72 -4.26
CA PHE A 80 4.51 5.19 -3.47
C PHE A 80 4.23 5.14 -1.97
N CYS A 81 5.20 4.68 -1.19
CA CYS A 81 5.13 4.62 0.27
C CYS A 81 6.40 5.16 0.92
N MET A 82 6.24 6.08 1.88
CA MET A 82 7.33 6.58 2.72
C MET A 82 7.99 5.43 3.49
N ARG A 83 9.31 5.49 3.65
CA ARG A 83 10.08 4.47 4.38
C ARG A 83 9.62 4.38 5.84
N ARG A 84 9.52 3.14 6.35
CA ARG A 84 9.07 2.81 7.73
C ARG A 84 7.64 3.24 8.07
N GLN A 85 6.84 3.66 7.10
CA GLN A 85 5.44 3.99 7.31
C GLN A 85 4.52 2.83 6.90
N PRO A 86 3.29 2.77 7.44
CA PRO A 86 2.25 1.91 6.91
C PRO A 86 1.99 2.22 5.42
N CYS A 87 1.90 1.16 4.63
CA CYS A 87 1.77 1.17 3.19
C CYS A 87 0.51 0.39 2.78
N SER A 88 -0.12 0.85 1.70
CA SER A 88 -1.34 0.23 1.17
C SER A 88 -1.27 -0.13 -0.30
N CYS A 89 -0.09 -0.10 -0.93
CA CYS A 89 0.03 -0.39 -2.34
C CYS A 89 -0.30 -1.86 -2.63
N ASP A 90 -1.31 -2.14 -3.46
CA ASP A 90 -1.61 -3.49 -3.89
C ASP A 90 -2.27 -3.52 -5.28
N ARG A 91 -2.31 -4.70 -5.90
CA ARG A 91 -2.96 -4.88 -7.20
C ARG A 91 -4.46 -4.67 -7.07
N VAL A 92 -5.01 -3.80 -7.92
CA VAL A 92 -6.46 -3.67 -8.06
C VAL A 92 -6.86 -3.79 -9.52
N TYR A 93 -7.79 -4.71 -9.80
CA TYR A 93 -8.34 -4.95 -11.13
C TYR A 93 -9.79 -4.50 -11.21
N SER A 94 -10.03 -3.21 -10.93
CA SER A 94 -11.38 -2.65 -10.94
C SER A 94 -11.43 -1.24 -11.54
N ARG A 95 -12.29 -1.05 -12.55
CA ARG A 95 -12.51 0.28 -13.13
C ARG A 95 -13.14 1.24 -12.13
N SER A 96 -14.00 0.74 -11.24
CA SER A 96 -14.63 1.58 -10.21
C SER A 96 -13.59 2.08 -9.20
N TYR A 97 -12.56 1.29 -8.91
CA TYR A 97 -11.45 1.74 -8.07
C TYR A 97 -10.71 2.92 -8.71
N PHE A 98 -10.24 2.78 -9.95
CA PHE A 98 -9.52 3.85 -10.64
C PHE A 98 -10.38 5.11 -10.86
N ALA A 99 -11.69 4.95 -11.05
CA ALA A 99 -12.62 6.07 -11.21
C ALA A 99 -12.91 6.84 -9.91
N ASN A 100 -12.69 6.23 -8.74
CA ASN A 100 -12.96 6.82 -7.42
C ASN A 100 -11.69 7.18 -6.66
N LEU A 101 -10.53 7.21 -7.32
CA LEU A 101 -9.29 7.64 -6.69
C LEU A 101 -9.39 9.11 -6.27
N PRO A 102 -9.08 9.45 -5.01
CA PRO A 102 -9.14 10.83 -4.54
C PRO A 102 -8.01 11.63 -5.17
N GLY A 103 -8.34 12.69 -5.92
CA GLY A 103 -7.37 13.45 -6.72
C GLY A 103 -6.25 14.14 -5.94
N LYS A 104 -6.31 14.18 -4.60
CA LYS A 104 -5.17 14.66 -3.80
C LYS A 104 -4.14 13.54 -3.51
N LEU A 105 -4.55 12.28 -3.52
CA LEU A 105 -3.68 11.11 -3.26
C LEU A 105 -3.38 10.30 -4.50
N ALA A 106 -3.92 10.69 -5.64
CA ALA A 106 -3.67 10.02 -6.89
C ALA A 106 -3.64 11.03 -8.03
N VAL A 107 -2.69 10.85 -8.94
CA VAL A 107 -2.59 11.57 -10.20
C VAL A 107 -2.91 10.56 -11.30
N VAL A 108 -3.89 10.90 -12.15
CA VAL A 108 -4.36 10.04 -13.24
C VAL A 108 -4.22 10.77 -14.55
N GLU A 109 -3.38 10.24 -15.44
CA GLU A 109 -3.09 10.84 -16.73
C GLU A 109 -3.47 9.86 -17.85
N LYS A 110 -4.19 10.35 -18.85
CA LYS A 110 -4.65 9.53 -19.98
C LYS A 110 -3.77 9.78 -21.19
N PHE A 111 -3.16 8.71 -21.69
CA PHE A 111 -2.41 8.69 -22.94
C PHE A 111 -3.22 7.96 -24.01
N GLN A 112 -2.76 8.02 -25.26
CA GLN A 112 -3.47 7.38 -26.39
C GLN A 112 -3.68 5.87 -26.18
N ASN A 113 -2.70 5.18 -25.58
CA ASN A 113 -2.69 3.71 -25.48
C ASN A 113 -2.77 3.17 -24.03
N TYR A 114 -2.63 4.03 -23.02
CA TYR A 114 -2.66 3.61 -21.61
C TYR A 114 -3.08 4.78 -20.70
N THR A 115 -3.43 4.48 -19.46
CA THR A 115 -3.65 5.45 -18.39
C THR A 115 -2.54 5.29 -17.36
N SER A 116 -1.75 6.35 -17.13
CA SER A 116 -0.79 6.40 -16.02
C SER A 116 -1.52 6.74 -14.73
N VAL A 117 -1.19 6.04 -13.65
CA VAL A 117 -1.78 6.24 -12.33
C VAL A 117 -0.69 6.26 -11.28
N SER A 118 -0.37 7.44 -10.78
CA SER A 118 0.50 7.62 -9.62
C SER A 118 -0.36 7.66 -8.35
N ILE A 119 0.04 6.95 -7.28
CA ILE A 119 -0.73 6.88 -6.02
C ILE A 119 0.19 7.12 -4.82
N ASN A 120 -0.24 7.98 -3.91
CA ASN A 120 0.30 8.03 -2.55
C ASN A 120 -0.36 6.94 -1.70
N GLY A 121 0.35 5.82 -1.54
CA GLY A 121 -0.08 4.67 -0.75
C GLY A 121 0.32 4.75 0.72
N THR A 122 1.00 5.82 1.15
CA THR A 122 1.42 6.01 2.54
C THR A 122 0.20 6.26 3.42
N LEU A 123 0.10 5.51 4.51
CA LEU A 123 -0.98 5.64 5.49
C LEU A 123 -0.48 6.24 6.81
N ASP A 124 -1.43 6.60 7.66
CA ASP A 124 -1.15 7.26 8.93
C ASP A 124 -0.34 6.33 9.85
N PRO A 125 0.74 6.82 10.50
CA PRO A 125 1.59 5.99 11.37
C PRO A 125 0.85 5.36 12.57
N SER A 126 -0.30 5.89 12.96
CA SER A 126 -1.14 5.30 14.01
C SER A 126 -1.89 4.04 13.59
N LEU A 127 -1.97 3.75 12.28
CA LEU A 127 -2.66 2.56 11.80
C LEU A 127 -1.86 1.28 12.08
N PRO A 128 -2.55 0.19 12.45
CA PRO A 128 -1.92 -1.11 12.59
C PRO A 128 -1.37 -1.56 11.24
N GLN A 129 -0.14 -2.08 11.23
CA GLN A 129 0.52 -2.56 10.03
C GLN A 129 1.15 -3.93 10.28
N VAL A 130 1.05 -4.80 9.28
CA VAL A 130 1.80 -6.06 9.27
C VAL A 130 3.27 -5.73 9.00
N LYS A 131 4.15 -6.11 9.92
CA LYS A 131 5.61 -5.80 9.85
C LYS A 131 6.46 -6.97 9.35
N THR A 132 5.85 -8.12 9.06
CA THR A 132 6.57 -9.35 8.71
C THR A 132 5.99 -9.95 7.43
N ALA A 133 6.85 -10.36 6.50
CA ALA A 133 6.46 -11.20 5.37
C ALA A 133 6.25 -12.63 5.89
N ASN A 134 5.02 -12.98 6.26
CA ASN A 134 4.76 -14.29 6.84
C ASN A 134 4.85 -15.40 5.77
N SER A 135 5.96 -16.14 5.76
CA SER A 135 5.88 -17.58 5.54
C SER A 135 5.57 -18.23 6.90
N GLY A 136 4.28 -18.42 7.21
CA GLY A 136 3.81 -19.15 8.40
C GLY A 136 3.54 -18.30 9.66
N ALA A 137 2.44 -18.66 10.36
CA ALA A 137 1.99 -18.21 11.68
C ALA A 137 1.62 -16.71 11.84
N SER A 138 0.33 -16.42 11.69
CA SER A 138 -0.29 -15.18 12.16
C SER A 138 -0.23 -15.14 13.69
N LEU A 139 0.58 -14.24 14.25
CA LEU A 139 0.40 -13.76 15.62
C LEU A 139 -0.19 -12.36 15.50
N VAL A 140 -1.49 -12.26 15.70
CA VAL A 140 -2.16 -10.98 15.92
C VAL A 140 -1.89 -10.58 17.36
N GLU A 141 -0.96 -9.65 17.56
CA GLU A 141 -0.73 -9.04 18.86
C GLU A 141 -1.80 -7.93 19.06
N VAL A 142 -2.94 -8.30 19.66
CA VAL A 142 -3.90 -7.30 20.16
C VAL A 142 -3.47 -6.94 21.57
N GLY A 143 -3.02 -5.70 21.76
CA GLY A 143 -2.68 -5.17 23.06
C GLY A 143 -3.88 -5.11 24.01
N ALA A 144 -3.60 -5.52 25.26
CA ALA A 144 -4.37 -5.33 26.49
C ALA A 144 -5.75 -6.01 26.60
N GLY A 145 -5.73 -7.31 26.85
CA GLY A 145 -6.84 -8.06 27.43
C GLY A 145 -6.49 -9.54 27.52
N THR A 146 -6.20 -10.04 28.73
CA THR A 146 -5.88 -11.45 28.96
C THR A 146 -7.06 -12.35 28.59
N PHE A 147 -7.01 -12.97 27.41
CA PHE A 147 -7.74 -14.19 27.10
C PHE A 147 -6.80 -15.20 26.46
N THR A 148 -6.38 -16.19 27.24
CA THR A 148 -5.67 -17.38 26.76
C THR A 148 -6.64 -18.23 25.96
N ILE A 149 -6.50 -18.24 24.62
CA ILE A 149 -7.15 -19.23 23.78
C ILE A 149 -6.17 -20.39 23.60
N MET A 150 -6.44 -21.52 24.26
CA MET A 150 -5.74 -22.76 23.96
C MET A 150 -6.14 -23.23 22.55
N ALA A 151 -5.21 -23.18 21.60
CA ALA A 151 -5.37 -23.88 20.34
C ALA A 151 -4.75 -25.29 20.48
N ALA A 152 -5.63 -26.29 20.53
CA ALA A 152 -5.28 -27.70 20.57
C ALA A 152 -4.65 -28.18 19.23
N SER A 153 -3.77 -29.16 19.38
CA SER A 153 -2.90 -29.84 18.42
C SER A 153 -3.57 -30.57 17.26
N VAL A 154 -2.84 -30.74 16.15
CA VAL A 154 -2.88 -31.99 15.36
C VAL A 154 -1.44 -32.42 15.05
N ALA A 155 -1.02 -33.53 15.66
CA ALA A 155 0.10 -34.33 15.19
C ALA A 155 -0.35 -35.16 14.00
N ALA A 156 0.48 -35.25 12.95
CA ALA A 156 0.38 -36.29 11.95
C ALA A 156 1.79 -36.77 11.57
N PHE A 157 2.02 -38.06 11.85
CA PHE A 157 3.18 -38.87 11.47
C PHE A 157 3.30 -39.05 9.94
N LEU A 158 4.47 -39.58 9.54
CA LEU A 158 4.88 -40.32 8.32
C LEU A 158 6.13 -39.65 7.71
N LEU A 159 7.31 -40.26 7.59
CA LEU A 159 7.80 -41.65 7.68
C LEU A 159 9.27 -41.60 8.15
#